data_AF-W4LQ26-F1
#
_entry.id   AF-W4LQ26-F1
#
_cell.length_a   1.000
_cell.length_b   1.000
_cell.length_c   1.000
_cell.angle_alpha   90.00
_cell.angle_beta   90.00
_cell.angle_gamma   90.00
#
_symmetry.space_group_name_H-M   'P 1'
#
loop_
_entity.id
_entity.type
_entity.pdbx_description
1 polymer ?
#
loop_
_entity_poly.entity_id
_entity_poly.type
_entity_poly.pdbx_seq_one_letter_code
_entity_poly.pdbx_strand_id
1 'polypeptide(L)'
;GLNINAIAAMLGGVILGIGLSLREQFSSLATGMILAFRQPFRTGDLVEVAGLLGQAENIGIFDTTLRTPNNETVFIPNAQVWGNTIINYSSQPTVRLDLTIPVNHKSDLNTVRAVLERVVAEDERILEEPKPSIIVKEFTSRAVRFGVRPWVNEADSEPVEFDLNERIKLALDEANIEMSFS
;
A
#
# COMPACT_ATOMS: atom_id res chain seq x y z
N GLY A 1 61.97 20.45 15.06
CA GLY A 1 61.35 19.20 15.57
C GLY A 1 59.93 19.13 15.05
N LEU A 2 59.46 17.95 14.65
CA LEU A 2 58.08 17.76 14.20
C LEU A 2 57.11 18.03 15.36
N ASN A 3 56.01 18.76 15.08
CA ASN A 3 54.99 19.05 16.09
C ASN A 3 54.05 17.85 16.23
N ILE A 4 54.20 17.09 17.31
CA ILE A 4 53.44 15.87 17.61
C ILE A 4 51.93 16.16 17.64
N ASN A 5 51.52 17.36 18.08
CA ASN A 5 50.10 17.75 18.08
C ASN A 5 49.55 17.93 16.66
N ALA A 6 50.35 18.46 15.73
CA ALA A 6 49.96 18.60 14.32
C ALA A 6 49.82 17.23 13.65
N ILE A 7 50.74 16.29 13.94
CA ILE A 7 50.66 14.91 13.45
C ILE A 7 49.43 14.20 14.02
N ALA A 8 49.16 14.35 15.33
CA ALA A 8 47.97 13.78 15.96
C ALA A 8 46.66 14.35 15.39
N ALA A 9 46.61 15.66 15.14
CA ALA A 9 45.45 16.31 14.51
C ALA A 9 45.23 15.81 13.07
N MET A 10 46.30 15.64 12.29
CA MET A 10 46.23 15.06 10.94
C MET A 10 45.73 13.62 10.95
N LEU A 11 46.28 12.78 11.83
CA LEU A 11 45.84 11.39 12.00
C LEU A 11 44.38 11.30 12.45
N GLY A 12 43.97 12.16 13.40
CA GLY A 12 42.58 12.28 13.83
C GLY A 12 41.64 12.67 12.69
N GLY A 13 42.04 13.63 11.84
CA GLY A 13 41.28 14.02 10.66
C GLY A 13 41.10 12.89 9.64
N VAL A 14 42.15 12.12 9.37
CA VAL A 14 42.09 10.95 8.46
C VAL A 14 41.14 9.88 9.00
N ILE A 15 41.22 9.55 10.30
CA ILE A 15 40.36 8.54 10.93
C ILE A 15 38.89 8.98 10.89
N LEU A 16 38.61 10.25 11.19
CA LEU A 16 37.26 10.81 11.10
C LEU A 16 36.73 10.77 9.67
N GLY A 17 37.55 11.12 8.68
CA GLY A 17 37.17 11.05 7.27
C GLY A 17 36.79 9.63 6.83
N ILE A 18 37.59 8.63 7.20
CA ILE A 18 37.31 7.21 6.92
C ILE A 18 36.02 6.77 7.64
N GLY A 19 35.86 7.12 8.93
CA GLY A 19 34.68 6.77 9.71
C GLY A 19 33.38 7.37 9.15
N LEU A 20 33.42 8.62 8.70
CA LEU A 20 32.26 9.27 8.07
C LEU A 20 31.90 8.63 6.73
N SER A 21 32.89 8.23 5.92
CA SER A 21 32.64 7.53 4.65
C SER A 21 32.02 6.14 4.84
N LEU A 22 32.32 5.47 5.95
CA LEU A 22 31.79 4.12 6.23
C LEU A 22 30.46 4.15 7.00
N ARG A 23 30.07 5.30 7.56
CA ARG A 23 28.86 5.44 8.39
C ARG A 23 27.61 4.91 7.69
N GLU A 24 27.44 5.21 6.40
CA GLU A 24 26.27 4.77 5.63
C GLU A 24 26.26 3.26 5.43
N GLN A 25 27.41 2.65 5.14
CA GLN A 25 27.53 1.20 4.97
C GLN A 25 27.22 0.47 6.28
N PHE A 26 27.74 0.95 7.42
CA PHE A 26 27.41 0.40 8.73
C PHE A 26 25.94 0.58 9.09
N SER A 27 25.34 1.72 8.73
CA SER A 27 23.90 1.94 8.93
C SER A 27 23.09 0.91 8.14
N SER A 28 23.35 0.73 6.85
CA SER A 28 22.64 -0.23 6.01
C SER A 28 22.80 -1.67 6.49
N LEU A 29 23.99 -2.06 6.94
CA LEU A 29 24.26 -3.37 7.54
C LEU A 29 23.44 -3.59 8.83
N ALA A 30 23.51 -2.65 9.77
CA ALA A 30 22.77 -2.73 11.03
C ALA A 30 21.27 -2.81 10.78
N THR A 31 20.77 -2.00 9.84
CA THR A 31 19.38 -2.00 9.44
C THR A 31 18.95 -3.29 8.74
N GLY A 32 19.79 -3.88 7.89
CA GLY A 32 19.53 -5.19 7.28
C GLY A 32 19.33 -6.28 8.34
N MET A 33 20.15 -6.30 9.39
CA MET A 33 19.97 -7.24 10.51
C MET A 33 18.66 -6.97 11.28
N ILE A 34 18.30 -5.70 11.47
CA ILE A 34 17.03 -5.34 12.12
C ILE A 34 15.84 -5.77 11.26
N LEU A 35 15.88 -5.56 9.94
CA LEU A 35 14.84 -6.02 9.02
C LEU A 35 14.70 -7.55 9.05
N ALA A 36 15.82 -8.27 9.07
CA ALA A 36 15.82 -9.72 9.20
C ALA A 36 15.26 -10.21 10.55
N PHE A 37 15.48 -9.46 11.64
CA PHE A 37 14.99 -9.83 12.98
C PHE A 37 13.53 -9.43 13.23
N ARG A 38 13.14 -8.19 12.87
CA ARG A 38 11.79 -7.64 13.08
C ARG A 38 10.80 -8.08 12.00
N GLN A 39 11.29 -8.40 10.81
CA GLN A 39 10.51 -8.85 9.64
C GLN A 39 9.19 -8.08 9.45
N PRO A 40 9.22 -6.74 9.25
CA PRO A 40 8.00 -5.99 8.94
C PRO A 40 7.33 -6.46 7.64
N PHE A 41 8.08 -7.12 6.77
CA PHE A 41 7.64 -7.84 5.60
C PHE A 41 8.60 -8.98 5.27
N ARG A 42 8.18 -9.89 4.40
CA ARG A 42 8.94 -11.06 3.94
C ARG A 42 9.06 -11.06 2.42
N THR A 43 9.98 -11.87 1.90
CA THR A 43 10.00 -12.19 0.47
C THR A 43 8.64 -12.76 0.06
N GLY A 44 8.06 -12.19 -1.00
CA GLY A 44 6.73 -12.51 -1.51
C GLY A 44 5.66 -11.49 -1.15
N ASP A 45 5.87 -10.67 -0.11
CA ASP A 45 4.89 -9.67 0.33
C ASP A 45 4.82 -8.49 -0.66
N LEU A 46 3.62 -8.00 -0.94
CA LEU A 46 3.41 -6.72 -1.61
C LEU A 46 3.59 -5.59 -0.60
N VAL A 47 4.54 -4.70 -0.86
CA VAL A 47 4.91 -3.61 0.05
C VAL A 47 5.00 -2.27 -0.68
N GLU A 48 4.67 -1.20 0.02
CA GLU A 48 5.02 0.15 -0.36
C GLU A 48 6.04 0.72 0.64
N VAL A 49 7.20 1.11 0.14
CA VAL A 49 8.26 1.73 0.93
C VAL A 49 8.99 2.78 0.11
N ALA A 50 9.32 3.90 0.75
CA ALA A 50 9.94 5.06 0.09
C ALA A 50 9.16 5.54 -1.17
N GLY A 51 7.83 5.39 -1.17
CA GLY A 51 6.95 5.77 -2.28
C GLY A 51 6.97 4.81 -3.47
N LEU A 52 7.57 3.62 -3.31
CA LEU A 52 7.65 2.58 -4.33
C LEU A 52 6.80 1.39 -3.91
N LEU A 53 5.81 1.03 -4.73
CA LEU A 53 4.99 -0.16 -4.58
C LEU A 53 5.63 -1.33 -5.36
N GLY A 54 5.81 -2.46 -4.70
CA GLY A 54 6.31 -3.66 -5.36
C GLY A 54 6.34 -4.89 -4.47
N GLN A 55 6.50 -6.06 -5.08
CA GLN A 55 6.65 -7.31 -4.37
C GLN A 55 8.09 -7.47 -3.89
N ALA A 56 8.29 -7.80 -2.61
CA ALA A 56 9.61 -8.03 -2.06
C ALA A 56 10.22 -9.33 -2.62
N GLU A 57 11.30 -9.23 -3.37
CA GLU A 57 11.99 -10.39 -3.93
C GLU A 57 13.11 -10.89 -3.01
N ASN A 58 13.89 -9.97 -2.45
CA ASN A 58 15.02 -10.29 -1.60
C ASN A 58 15.23 -9.22 -0.53
N ILE A 59 15.57 -9.67 0.69
CA ILE A 59 16.02 -8.78 1.77
C ILE A 59 17.49 -9.14 2.02
N GLY A 60 18.37 -8.42 1.33
CA GLY A 60 19.82 -8.60 1.41
C GLY A 60 20.40 -7.94 2.65
N ILE A 61 21.71 -8.05 2.82
CA ILE A 61 22.41 -7.47 3.97
C ILE A 61 22.47 -5.93 3.85
N PHE A 62 22.61 -5.40 2.64
CA PHE A 62 22.77 -3.96 2.40
C PHE A 62 21.52 -3.31 1.79
N ASP A 63 20.79 -4.05 0.97
CA ASP A 63 19.64 -3.57 0.20
C ASP A 63 18.50 -4.57 0.17
N THR A 64 17.31 -4.06 -0.13
CA THR A 64 16.09 -4.82 -0.40
C THR A 64 15.76 -4.69 -1.89
N THR A 65 15.47 -5.81 -2.53
CA THR A 65 15.02 -5.87 -3.93
C THR A 65 13.49 -5.96 -3.98
N LEU A 66 12.87 -5.03 -4.70
CA LEU A 66 11.44 -5.05 -5.03
C LEU A 66 11.24 -5.25 -6.52
N ARG A 67 10.15 -5.93 -6.90
CA ARG A 67 9.63 -5.96 -8.27
C ARG A 67 8.36 -5.14 -8.37
N THR A 68 8.36 -4.11 -9.21
CA THR A 68 7.17 -3.26 -9.42
C THR A 68 6.10 -4.01 -10.22
N PRO A 69 4.83 -3.55 -10.21
CA PRO A 69 3.79 -4.09 -11.09
C PRO A 69 4.14 -4.03 -12.58
N ASN A 70 5.00 -3.07 -12.97
CA ASN A 70 5.51 -2.94 -14.34
C ASN A 70 6.68 -3.88 -14.65
N ASN A 71 6.97 -4.84 -13.77
CA ASN A 71 8.06 -5.80 -13.88
C ASN A 71 9.46 -5.15 -13.89
N GLU A 72 9.61 -4.02 -13.20
CA GLU A 72 10.90 -3.37 -13.00
C GLU A 72 11.52 -3.82 -11.68
N THR A 73 12.83 -4.06 -11.66
CA THR A 73 13.57 -4.38 -10.43
C THR A 73 14.10 -3.11 -9.78
N VAL A 74 13.79 -2.92 -8.51
CA VAL A 74 14.22 -1.76 -7.72
C VAL A 74 15.06 -2.22 -6.54
N PHE A 75 16.23 -1.61 -6.38
CA PHE A 75 17.15 -1.87 -5.27
C PHE A 75 17.10 -0.69 -4.30
N ILE A 76 16.72 -0.95 -3.06
CA ILE A 76 16.57 0.09 -2.03
C ILE A 76 17.53 -0.21 -0.88
N PRO A 77 18.45 0.71 -0.52
CA PRO A 77 19.30 0.52 0.65
C PRO A 77 18.48 0.28 1.91
N ASN A 78 18.88 -0.70 2.73
CA ASN A 78 18.12 -1.09 3.93
C ASN A 78 17.92 0.09 4.89
N ALA A 79 18.92 0.96 5.03
CA ALA A 79 18.82 2.18 5.83
C ALA A 79 17.65 3.08 5.40
N GLN A 80 17.38 3.17 4.08
CA GLN A 80 16.25 3.91 3.54
C GLN A 80 14.93 3.16 3.77
N VAL A 81 14.90 1.83 3.63
CA VAL A 81 13.70 1.02 3.92
C VAL A 81 13.21 1.25 5.34
N TRP A 82 14.10 1.13 6.33
CA TRP A 82 13.75 1.30 7.74
C TRP A 82 13.53 2.75 8.17
N GLY A 83 14.19 3.70 7.50
CA GLY A 83 14.03 5.12 7.76
C GLY A 83 12.70 5.69 7.25
N ASN A 84 11.96 4.94 6.43
CA ASN A 84 10.68 5.34 5.86
C ASN A 84 9.50 4.56 6.46
N THR A 85 8.29 5.07 6.22
CA THR A 85 7.06 4.31 6.45
C THR A 85 7.03 3.08 5.54
N ILE A 86 6.71 1.93 6.12
CA ILE A 86 6.54 0.65 5.42
C ILE A 86 5.05 0.30 5.50
N ILE A 87 4.40 0.17 4.34
CA ILE A 87 3.05 -0.37 4.23
C ILE A 87 3.18 -1.78 3.68
N ASN A 88 2.73 -2.78 4.43
CA ASN A 88 2.70 -4.17 3.98
C ASN A 88 1.25 -4.56 3.70
N TYR A 89 0.92 -4.76 2.42
CA TYR A 89 -0.42 -5.13 1.99
C TYR A 89 -0.72 -6.61 2.23
N SER A 90 0.31 -7.46 2.24
CA SER A 90 0.18 -8.91 2.41
C SER A 90 0.30 -9.38 3.87
N SER A 91 0.58 -8.47 4.82
CA SER A 91 0.71 -8.82 6.24
C SER A 91 -0.60 -9.28 6.87
N GLN A 92 -1.74 -8.88 6.31
CA GLN A 92 -3.06 -9.27 6.80
C GLN A 92 -3.72 -10.19 5.78
N PRO A 93 -4.41 -11.25 6.23
CA PRO A 93 -5.04 -12.21 5.32
C PRO A 93 -6.23 -11.61 4.57
N THR A 94 -6.79 -10.52 5.07
CA THR A 94 -7.98 -9.86 4.54
C THR A 94 -7.75 -8.37 4.37
N VAL A 95 -8.38 -7.79 3.35
CA VAL A 95 -8.31 -6.38 3.02
C VAL A 95 -9.71 -5.82 2.80
N ARG A 96 -9.88 -4.54 3.10
CA ARG A 96 -11.12 -3.81 2.82
C ARG A 96 -10.96 -3.03 1.53
N LEU A 97 -11.82 -3.28 0.55
CA LEU A 97 -11.90 -2.45 -0.65
C LEU A 97 -12.61 -1.13 -0.30
N ASP A 98 -12.30 -0.03 -1.00
CA ASP A 98 -12.97 1.27 -0.80
C ASP A 98 -13.43 1.86 -2.13
N LEU A 99 -14.50 1.29 -2.67
CA LEU A 99 -15.13 1.73 -3.91
C LEU A 99 -15.98 2.98 -3.65
N THR A 100 -15.88 3.98 -4.52
CA THR A 100 -16.69 5.20 -4.46
C THR A 100 -17.60 5.30 -5.68
N ILE A 101 -18.91 5.12 -5.47
CA ILE A 101 -19.92 5.07 -6.53
C ILE A 101 -20.73 6.37 -6.55
N PRO A 102 -20.57 7.23 -7.57
CA PRO A 102 -21.32 8.48 -7.69
C PRO A 102 -22.68 8.26 -8.37
N VAL A 103 -23.75 8.73 -7.74
CA VAL A 103 -25.12 8.71 -8.30
C VAL A 103 -25.70 10.11 -8.36
N ASN A 104 -26.67 10.30 -9.27
CA ASN A 104 -27.39 11.57 -9.43
C ASN A 104 -28.15 11.94 -8.14
N HIS A 105 -28.28 13.23 -7.83
CA HIS A 105 -29.07 13.72 -6.70
C HIS A 105 -30.55 13.32 -6.75
N LYS A 106 -31.06 13.02 -7.93
CA LYS A 106 -32.46 12.59 -8.12
C LYS A 106 -32.68 11.11 -7.80
N SER A 107 -31.61 10.31 -7.65
CA SER A 107 -31.72 8.88 -7.36
C SER A 107 -32.24 8.67 -5.94
N ASP A 108 -33.17 7.73 -5.77
CA ASP A 108 -33.60 7.31 -4.44
C ASP A 108 -32.48 6.54 -3.75
N LEU A 109 -31.99 7.09 -2.63
CA LEU A 109 -30.84 6.56 -1.92
C LEU A 109 -31.08 5.17 -1.33
N ASN A 110 -32.33 4.85 -0.99
CA ASN A 110 -32.68 3.51 -0.48
C ASN A 110 -32.62 2.48 -1.59
N THR A 111 -33.15 2.80 -2.77
CA THR A 111 -33.08 1.95 -3.97
C THR A 111 -31.62 1.73 -4.39
N VAL A 112 -30.80 2.78 -4.45
CA VAL A 112 -29.36 2.67 -4.77
C VAL A 112 -28.67 1.74 -3.78
N ARG A 113 -28.89 1.94 -2.47
CA ARG A 113 -28.32 1.10 -1.42
C ARG A 113 -28.71 -0.36 -1.58
N ALA A 114 -29.98 -0.65 -1.82
CA ALA A 114 -30.47 -2.02 -1.98
C ALA A 114 -29.83 -2.72 -3.19
N VAL A 115 -29.64 -2.00 -4.31
CA VAL A 115 -28.93 -2.54 -5.48
C VAL A 115 -27.47 -2.85 -5.16
N LEU A 116 -26.76 -1.92 -4.50
CA LEU A 116 -25.36 -2.14 -4.12
C LEU A 116 -25.21 -3.28 -3.10
N GLU A 117 -26.10 -3.37 -2.11
CA GLU A 117 -26.11 -4.43 -1.11
C GLU A 117 -26.33 -5.80 -1.76
N ARG A 118 -27.24 -5.88 -2.74
CA ARG A 118 -27.47 -7.10 -3.51
C ARG A 118 -26.24 -7.52 -4.29
N VAL A 119 -25.62 -6.63 -5.06
CA VAL A 119 -24.42 -6.95 -5.86
C VAL A 119 -23.27 -7.44 -4.98
N VAL A 120 -23.07 -6.79 -3.82
CA VAL A 120 -22.06 -7.22 -2.84
C VAL A 120 -22.41 -8.58 -2.24
N ALA A 121 -23.68 -8.84 -1.91
CA ALA A 121 -24.09 -10.13 -1.34
C ALA A 121 -24.03 -11.30 -2.33
N GLU A 122 -24.03 -11.03 -3.64
CA GLU A 122 -23.96 -12.04 -4.71
C GLU A 122 -22.52 -12.51 -5.01
N ASP A 123 -21.48 -11.84 -4.49
CA ASP A 123 -20.08 -12.29 -4.66
C ASP A 123 -19.63 -13.17 -3.48
N GLU A 124 -19.43 -14.45 -3.75
CA GLU A 124 -18.99 -15.44 -2.75
C GLU A 124 -17.59 -15.16 -2.16
N ARG A 125 -16.77 -14.34 -2.82
CA ARG A 125 -15.42 -13.95 -2.32
C ARG A 125 -15.49 -12.85 -1.26
N ILE A 126 -16.65 -12.20 -1.09
CA ILE A 126 -16.84 -11.15 -0.08
C ILE A 126 -17.14 -11.79 1.27
N LEU A 127 -16.35 -11.39 2.26
CA LEU A 127 -16.46 -11.89 3.62
C LEU A 127 -17.70 -11.30 4.31
N GLU A 128 -18.46 -12.18 4.98
CA GLU A 128 -19.59 -11.76 5.82
C GLU A 128 -19.13 -11.05 7.10
N GLU A 129 -17.95 -11.43 7.62
CA GLU A 129 -17.34 -10.85 8.79
C GLU A 129 -15.88 -10.44 8.50
N PRO A 130 -15.52 -9.14 8.64
CA PRO A 130 -16.39 -8.05 9.08
C PRO A 130 -17.46 -7.69 8.03
N LYS A 131 -18.65 -7.31 8.50
CA LYS A 131 -19.76 -6.95 7.60
C LYS A 131 -19.38 -5.86 6.59
N PRO A 132 -19.66 -6.05 5.29
CA PRO A 132 -19.51 -5.01 4.28
C PRO A 132 -20.31 -3.76 4.66
N SER A 133 -19.72 -2.58 4.44
CA SER A 133 -20.42 -1.31 4.68
C SER A 133 -20.73 -0.62 3.36
N ILE A 134 -22.01 -0.30 3.16
CA ILE A 134 -22.49 0.53 2.06
C ILE A 134 -23.09 1.76 2.70
N ILE A 135 -22.52 2.94 2.46
CA ILE A 135 -22.92 4.18 3.13
C ILE A 135 -22.86 5.36 2.18
N VAL A 136 -23.65 6.41 2.45
CA VAL A 136 -23.41 7.69 1.78
C VAL A 136 -22.16 8.29 2.42
N LYS A 137 -21.08 8.38 1.64
CA LYS A 137 -19.78 8.87 2.07
C LYS A 137 -19.76 10.38 2.13
N GLU A 138 -20.28 11.02 1.08
CA GLU A 138 -20.39 12.47 0.95
C GLU A 138 -21.46 12.83 -0.10
N PHE A 139 -21.85 14.10 -0.14
CA PHE A 139 -22.62 14.67 -1.23
C PHE A 139 -21.93 15.94 -1.72
N THR A 140 -21.96 16.15 -3.03
CA THR A 140 -21.34 17.29 -3.71
C THR A 140 -22.43 18.14 -4.39
N SER A 141 -22.05 19.10 -5.23
CA SER A 141 -23.01 19.85 -6.05
C SER A 141 -23.52 19.08 -7.27
N ARG A 142 -22.86 17.97 -7.64
CA ARG A 142 -23.15 17.18 -8.85
C ARG A 142 -23.62 15.76 -8.56
N ALA A 143 -23.17 15.17 -7.46
CA ALA A 143 -23.43 13.78 -7.14
C ALA A 143 -23.57 13.52 -5.63
N VAL A 144 -24.32 12.47 -5.29
CA VAL A 144 -24.21 11.79 -4.01
C VAL A 144 -23.24 10.61 -4.19
N ARG A 145 -22.26 10.46 -3.31
CA ARG A 145 -21.23 9.40 -3.42
C ARG A 145 -21.45 8.35 -2.36
N PHE A 146 -21.70 7.11 -2.80
CA PHE A 146 -21.72 5.95 -1.94
C PHE A 146 -20.31 5.40 -1.75
N GLY A 147 -19.94 5.08 -0.51
CA GLY A 147 -18.81 4.23 -0.20
C GLY A 147 -19.28 2.79 -0.11
N VAL A 148 -18.71 1.90 -0.92
CA VAL A 148 -18.97 0.46 -0.92
C VAL A 148 -17.70 -0.23 -0.47
N ARG A 149 -17.74 -0.83 0.73
CA ARG A 149 -16.56 -1.31 1.45
C ARG A 149 -16.71 -2.74 1.91
N PRO A 150 -16.61 -3.71 0.99
CA PRO A 150 -16.53 -5.12 1.32
C PRO A 150 -15.15 -5.48 1.88
N TRP A 151 -15.09 -6.58 2.60
CA TRP A 151 -13.86 -7.25 3.00
C TRP A 151 -13.67 -8.49 2.14
N VAL A 152 -12.43 -8.75 1.72
CA VAL A 152 -12.06 -9.87 0.84
C VAL A 152 -10.73 -10.44 1.31
N ASN A 153 -10.37 -11.65 0.86
CA ASN A 153 -9.00 -12.14 1.03
C ASN A 153 -8.04 -11.26 0.22
N GLU A 154 -6.82 -11.07 0.71
CA GLU A 154 -5.83 -10.24 0.01
C GLU A 154 -5.55 -10.74 -1.42
N ALA A 155 -5.48 -12.05 -1.62
CA ALA A 155 -5.27 -12.69 -2.92
C ALA A 155 -6.40 -12.43 -3.94
N ASP A 156 -7.62 -12.14 -3.46
CA ASP A 156 -8.79 -11.89 -4.28
C ASP A 156 -9.04 -10.39 -4.51
N SER A 157 -8.25 -9.52 -3.88
CA SER A 157 -8.54 -8.08 -3.77
C SER A 157 -8.73 -7.37 -5.11
N GLU A 158 -7.74 -7.45 -5.99
CA GLU A 158 -7.76 -6.80 -7.30
C GLU A 158 -8.82 -7.41 -8.24
N PRO A 159 -8.93 -8.75 -8.41
CA PRO A 159 -10.01 -9.36 -9.19
C PRO A 159 -11.41 -8.97 -8.70
N VAL A 160 -11.65 -9.01 -7.38
CA VAL A 160 -12.95 -8.65 -6.82
C VAL A 160 -13.26 -7.18 -7.05
N GLU A 161 -12.28 -6.29 -6.90
CA GLU A 161 -12.48 -4.86 -7.13
C GLU A 161 -12.94 -4.58 -8.57
N PHE A 162 -12.30 -5.19 -9.56
CA PHE A 162 -12.67 -5.01 -10.97
C PHE A 162 -14.03 -5.62 -11.29
N ASP A 163 -14.29 -6.85 -10.85
CA ASP A 163 -15.56 -7.52 -11.11
C ASP A 163 -16.74 -6.80 -10.43
N LEU A 164 -16.52 -6.23 -9.23
CA LEU A 164 -17.54 -5.44 -8.54
C LEU A 164 -17.83 -4.14 -9.27
N ASN A 165 -16.82 -3.43 -9.77
CA ASN A 165 -17.03 -2.21 -10.54
C ASN A 165 -17.92 -2.46 -11.76
N GLU A 166 -17.67 -3.54 -12.50
CA GLU A 166 -18.49 -3.92 -13.66
C GLU A 166 -19.91 -4.31 -13.24
N ARG A 167 -20.07 -5.20 -12.25
CA ARG A 167 -21.40 -5.65 -11.81
C ARG A 167 -22.23 -4.53 -11.19
N ILE A 168 -21.61 -3.63 -10.43
CA ILE A 168 -22.28 -2.44 -9.89
C ILE A 168 -22.80 -1.59 -11.04
N LYS A 169 -21.98 -1.34 -12.08
CA LYS A 169 -22.40 -0.54 -13.23
C LYS A 169 -23.62 -1.15 -13.91
N LEU A 170 -23.57 -2.45 -14.21
CA LEU A 170 -24.66 -3.18 -14.87
C LEU A 170 -25.94 -3.16 -14.03
N ALA A 171 -25.84 -3.43 -12.73
CA ALA A 171 -26.98 -3.46 -11.82
C ALA A 171 -27.65 -2.09 -11.63
N LEU A 172 -26.86 -1.00 -11.63
CA LEU A 172 -27.40 0.35 -11.59
C LEU A 172 -28.13 0.69 -12.89
N ASP A 173 -27.61 0.29 -14.05
CA ASP A 173 -28.28 0.49 -15.34
C ASP A 173 -29.62 -0.26 -15.42
N GLU A 174 -29.65 -1.52 -14.99
CA GLU A 174 -30.88 -2.32 -14.92
C GLU A 174 -31.94 -1.68 -14.02
N ALA A 175 -31.51 -1.05 -12.94
CA ALA A 175 -32.38 -0.31 -12.01
C ALA A 175 -32.76 1.10 -12.50
N ASN A 176 -32.33 1.50 -13.71
CA ASN A 176 -32.50 2.86 -14.26
C ASN A 176 -31.94 3.96 -13.33
N ILE A 177 -30.84 3.65 -12.64
CA ILE A 177 -30.14 4.61 -11.78
C ILE A 177 -29.02 5.26 -12.58
N GLU A 178 -29.19 6.55 -12.90
CA GLU A 178 -28.15 7.32 -13.56
C GLU A 178 -26.96 7.56 -12.62
N MET A 179 -25.80 7.04 -13.02
CA MET A 179 -24.54 7.45 -12.42
C MET A 179 -24.20 8.89 -12.80
N SER A 180 -23.60 9.62 -11.88
CA SER A 180 -23.12 10.98 -12.16
C SER A 180 -21.65 10.93 -12.53
N PHE A 181 -21.32 11.49 -13.70
CA PHE A 181 -19.95 11.76 -14.09
C PHE A 181 -19.63 13.24 -13.83
N SER A 182 -18.37 13.54 -13.53
CA SER A 182 -17.88 14.89 -13.22
C SER A 182 -17.95 15.83 -14.42
#